data_AF-A0A0B8MYL1-F1
#
_entry.id   AF-A0A0B8MYL1-F1
#
_cell.length_a   1.000
_cell.length_b   1.000
_cell.length_c   1.000
_cell.angle_alpha   90.00
_cell.angle_beta   90.00
_cell.angle_gamma   90.00
#
_symmetry.space_group_name_H-M   'P 1'
#
loop_
_entity.id
_entity.type
_entity.pdbx_description
1 polymer ?
#
loop_
_entity_poly.entity_id
_entity_poly.type
_entity_poly.pdbx_seq_one_letter_code
_entity_poly.pdbx_strand_id
1 'polypeptide(L)'
;MAERPQSTYPFTASRRIISTHDPATGRAVFSHLPENPPVGEVPSTTAKTEPSRNVRVYSTNTFPVDGLSPASQVTPEENANLDFKAYEDELVHPHPPDGSHRGQTTCRLLEMAPGDAAPMHRTITFDYGVVIDGKVEWELLGRDESLEEG
;
A
#
# COMPACT_ATOMS: atom_id res chain seq x y z
N MET A 1 -29.59 -1.01 -9.95
CA MET A 1 -28.24 -1.31 -9.44
C MET A 1 -27.89 -2.68 -10.01
N ALA A 2 -26.94 -2.76 -10.95
CA ALA A 2 -26.52 -4.05 -11.48
C ALA A 2 -25.70 -4.76 -10.40
N GLU A 3 -26.03 -6.01 -10.10
CA GLU A 3 -25.20 -6.88 -9.27
C GLU A 3 -23.80 -6.97 -9.89
N ARG A 4 -22.78 -6.65 -9.10
CA ARG A 4 -21.39 -6.85 -9.51
C ARG A 4 -21.16 -8.36 -9.62
N PRO A 5 -20.59 -8.88 -10.72
CA PRO A 5 -20.23 -10.29 -10.80
C PRO A 5 -19.29 -10.62 -9.64
N GLN A 6 -19.63 -11.69 -8.92
CA GLN A 6 -18.83 -12.21 -7.82
C GLN A 6 -17.51 -12.71 -8.40
N SER A 7 -16.39 -12.18 -7.90
CA SER A 7 -15.05 -12.54 -8.38
C SER A 7 -14.85 -14.05 -8.32
N THR A 8 -14.36 -14.63 -9.42
CA THR A 8 -14.17 -16.07 -9.60
C THR A 8 -12.88 -16.57 -8.96
N TYR A 9 -12.01 -15.66 -8.51
CA TYR A 9 -10.85 -16.00 -7.70
C TYR A 9 -10.95 -15.38 -6.28
N PRO A 10 -10.62 -16.16 -5.23
CA PRO A 10 -10.82 -15.72 -3.86
C PRO A 10 -9.83 -14.62 -3.49
N PHE A 11 -10.35 -13.50 -3.01
CA PHE A 11 -9.56 -12.46 -2.36
C PHE A 11 -9.75 -12.53 -0.87
N THR A 12 -8.66 -12.71 -0.15
CA THR A 12 -8.66 -12.53 1.29
C THR A 12 -8.47 -11.05 1.58
N ALA A 13 -9.47 -10.41 2.19
CA ALA A 13 -9.35 -9.03 2.62
C ALA A 13 -8.13 -8.89 3.52
N SER A 14 -7.20 -8.01 3.13
CA SER A 14 -5.99 -7.80 3.90
C SER A 14 -6.32 -7.10 5.21
N ARG A 15 -5.65 -7.52 6.28
CA ARG A 15 -5.74 -6.90 7.60
C ARG A 15 -4.47 -6.11 7.87
N ARG A 16 -4.62 -4.83 8.13
CA ARG A 16 -3.56 -3.89 8.50
C ARG A 16 -3.66 -3.57 9.98
N ILE A 17 -2.58 -3.82 10.72
CA ILE A 17 -2.47 -3.44 12.12
C ILE A 17 -1.33 -2.43 12.25
N ILE A 18 -1.62 -1.23 12.76
CA ILE A 18 -0.64 -0.17 12.94
C ILE A 18 -0.40 0.00 14.44
N SER A 19 0.85 -0.07 14.87
CA SER A 19 1.26 0.32 16.22
C SER A 19 1.65 1.79 16.26
N THR A 20 1.37 2.44 17.39
CA THR A 20 1.79 3.81 17.72
C THR A 20 2.14 3.89 19.21
N HIS A 21 2.33 5.08 19.76
CA HIS A 21 2.65 5.31 21.16
C HIS A 21 1.58 6.15 21.84
N ASP A 22 1.21 5.76 23.07
CA ASP A 22 0.38 6.57 23.94
C ASP A 22 1.16 7.86 24.34
N PRO A 23 0.61 9.07 24.11
CA PRO A 23 1.35 10.32 24.33
C PRO A 23 1.56 10.64 25.82
N ALA A 24 0.73 10.09 26.72
CA ALA A 24 0.86 10.34 28.16
C ALA A 24 1.90 9.42 28.82
N THR A 25 2.02 8.18 28.33
CA THR A 25 2.82 7.11 28.95
C THR A 25 4.02 6.68 28.13
N GLY A 26 4.06 6.99 26.83
CA GLY A 26 5.09 6.54 25.89
C GLY A 26 5.05 5.05 25.56
N ARG A 27 3.99 4.31 25.96
CA ARG A 27 3.87 2.87 25.72
C ARG A 27 3.39 2.58 24.30
N ALA A 28 3.87 1.49 23.71
CA ALA A 28 3.35 0.98 22.44
C ALA A 28 1.88 0.54 22.58
N VAL A 29 1.04 1.01 21.67
CA VAL A 29 -0.40 0.74 21.57
C VAL A 29 -0.80 0.53 20.11
N PHE A 30 -1.98 -0.03 19.83
CA PHE A 30 -2.53 -0.06 18.47
C PHE A 30 -3.22 1.26 18.13
N SER A 31 -3.11 1.69 16.87
CA SER A 31 -3.79 2.90 16.41
C SER A 31 -5.31 2.70 16.30
N HIS A 32 -6.04 3.81 16.17
CA HIS A 32 -7.49 3.80 15.96
C HIS A 32 -7.91 3.64 14.49
N LEU A 33 -6.96 3.60 13.56
CA LEU A 33 -7.29 3.50 12.14
C LEU A 33 -7.94 2.15 11.83
N PRO A 34 -8.93 2.10 10.91
CA PRO A 34 -9.54 0.86 10.50
C PRO A 34 -8.48 -0.17 10.05
N GLU A 35 -8.66 -1.41 10.49
CA GLU A 35 -7.76 -2.49 10.13
C GLU A 35 -7.97 -3.00 8.70
N ASN A 36 -9.08 -2.62 8.06
CA ASN A 36 -9.34 -2.94 6.66
C ASN A 36 -8.86 -1.76 5.79
N PRO A 37 -7.73 -1.88 5.08
CA PRO A 37 -7.27 -0.82 4.18
C PRO A 37 -8.20 -0.65 2.98
N PRO A 38 -8.27 0.56 2.38
CA PRO A 38 -9.01 0.78 1.14
C PRO A 38 -8.48 -0.11 0.00
N VAL A 39 -9.41 -0.74 -0.74
CA VAL A 39 -9.11 -1.55 -1.92
C VAL A 39 -9.38 -0.72 -3.16
N GLY A 40 -8.34 -0.46 -3.95
CA GLY A 40 -8.44 0.12 -5.28
C GLY A 40 -8.51 -0.95 -6.37
N GLU A 41 -9.23 -0.67 -7.45
CA GLU A 41 -9.26 -1.52 -8.64
C GLU A 41 -8.25 -0.99 -9.67
N VAL A 42 -7.49 -1.90 -10.28
CA VAL A 42 -6.59 -1.62 -11.39
C VAL A 42 -7.27 -2.11 -12.68
N PRO A 43 -7.50 -1.24 -13.67
CA PRO A 43 -8.06 -1.66 -14.94
C PRO A 43 -7.16 -2.71 -15.61
N SER A 44 -7.73 -3.85 -15.98
CA SER A 44 -7.02 -4.90 -16.72
C SER A 44 -6.59 -4.39 -18.09
N THR A 45 -5.36 -4.72 -18.49
CA THR A 45 -4.83 -4.38 -19.83
C THR A 45 -5.18 -5.45 -20.87
N THR A 46 -5.50 -6.67 -20.43
CA THR A 46 -5.70 -7.85 -21.28
C THR A 46 -7.17 -8.30 -21.33
N ALA A 47 -8.14 -7.38 -21.37
CA ALA A 47 -9.56 -7.66 -21.66
C ALA A 47 -10.19 -8.85 -20.87
N LYS A 48 -9.66 -9.20 -19.70
CA LYS A 48 -10.26 -10.20 -18.80
C LYS A 48 -11.24 -9.51 -17.86
N THR A 49 -12.30 -10.23 -17.54
CA THR A 49 -13.54 -9.69 -16.95
C THR A 49 -13.44 -9.29 -15.49
N GLU A 50 -12.32 -9.52 -14.82
CA GLU A 50 -12.13 -9.21 -13.40
C GLU A 50 -10.93 -8.27 -13.19
N PRO A 51 -11.09 -7.19 -12.40
CA PRO A 51 -10.02 -6.23 -12.18
C PRO A 51 -8.98 -6.79 -11.20
N SER A 52 -7.70 -6.57 -11.53
CA SER A 52 -6.61 -6.64 -10.56
C SER A 52 -6.85 -5.62 -9.44
N ARG A 53 -6.32 -5.86 -8.24
CA ARG A 53 -6.57 -4.99 -7.07
C ARG A 53 -5.27 -4.44 -6.50
N ASN A 54 -5.31 -3.17 -6.12
CA ASN A 54 -4.22 -2.50 -5.45
C ASN A 54 -4.69 -2.06 -4.06
N VAL A 55 -4.07 -2.61 -3.03
CA VAL A 55 -4.41 -2.31 -1.64
C VAL A 55 -3.25 -1.59 -1.00
N ARG A 56 -3.38 -0.28 -0.79
CA ARG A 56 -2.36 0.51 -0.09
C ARG A 56 -2.49 0.29 1.41
N VAL A 57 -1.46 -0.32 2.00
CA VAL A 57 -1.41 -0.63 3.42
C VAL A 57 -0.92 0.58 4.22
N TYR A 58 0.16 1.22 3.79
CA TYR A 58 0.70 2.40 4.45
C TYR A 58 1.52 3.24 3.46
N SER A 59 1.66 4.53 3.74
CA SER A 59 2.51 5.45 3.00
C SER A 59 3.07 6.53 3.91
N THR A 60 4.27 7.00 3.58
CA THR A 60 4.91 8.15 4.22
C THR A 60 5.30 9.16 3.15
N ASN A 61 5.33 10.44 3.50
CA ASN A 61 5.68 11.51 2.56
C ASN A 61 7.18 11.86 2.55
N THR A 62 7.95 11.33 3.50
CA THR A 62 9.40 11.58 3.62
C THR A 62 10.19 10.28 3.85
N PHE A 63 11.46 10.34 3.43
CA PHE A 63 12.46 9.30 3.65
C PHE A 63 13.84 9.95 3.93
N PRO A 64 14.48 9.71 5.10
CA PRO A 64 13.95 8.95 6.25
C PRO A 64 12.61 9.49 6.74
N VAL A 65 11.81 8.63 7.37
CA VAL A 65 10.47 9.00 7.84
C VAL A 65 10.57 9.98 9.01
N ASP A 66 9.82 11.08 8.94
CA ASP A 66 9.81 12.12 9.96
C ASP A 66 8.67 11.96 10.99
N GLY A 67 8.90 12.48 12.20
CA GLY A 67 7.87 12.62 13.22
C GLY A 67 7.32 11.32 13.78
N LEU A 68 8.12 10.26 13.87
CA LEU A 68 7.72 8.94 14.39
C LEU A 68 7.37 8.91 15.91
N SER A 69 7.56 10.03 16.62
CA SER A 69 7.35 10.12 18.07
C SER A 69 6.05 10.87 18.39
N PRO A 70 5.33 10.48 19.45
CA PRO A 70 4.18 11.22 19.92
C PRO A 70 4.59 12.56 20.53
N ALA A 71 3.60 13.43 20.71
CA ALA A 71 3.82 14.72 21.35
C ALA A 71 4.30 14.51 22.79
N SER A 72 5.34 15.25 23.17
CA SER A 72 5.99 15.13 24.47
C SER A 72 6.67 16.45 24.85
N GLN A 73 7.30 16.51 26.03
CA GLN A 73 8.08 17.69 26.43
C GLN A 73 9.24 18.00 25.48
N VAL A 74 9.75 17.01 24.74
CA VAL A 74 10.88 17.16 23.80
C VAL A 74 10.45 17.08 22.33
N THR A 75 9.19 16.72 22.07
CA THR A 75 8.61 16.63 20.73
C THR A 75 7.37 17.51 20.67
N PRO A 76 7.49 18.75 20.15
CA PRO A 76 6.35 19.64 19.95
C PRO A 76 5.26 18.98 19.09
N GLU A 77 3.99 19.33 19.31
CA GLU A 77 2.83 18.77 18.59
C GLU A 77 2.96 18.90 17.06
N GLU A 78 3.54 20.01 16.59
CA GLU A 78 3.82 20.29 15.18
C GLU A 78 4.84 19.35 14.54
N ASN A 79 5.62 18.61 15.34
CA ASN A 79 6.64 17.65 14.89
C ASN A 79 6.31 16.20 15.30
N ALA A 80 5.17 15.99 15.96
CA ALA A 80 4.77 14.70 16.51
C ALA A 80 3.85 13.93 15.56
N ASN A 81 4.06 12.62 15.48
CA ASN A 81 3.27 11.66 14.67
C ASN A 81 3.05 12.14 13.23
N LEU A 82 4.06 12.75 12.60
CA LEU A 82 3.89 13.36 11.27
C LEU A 82 3.58 12.33 10.19
N ASP A 83 4.24 11.17 10.23
CA ASP A 83 3.96 10.05 9.32
C ASP A 83 2.52 9.57 9.45
N PHE A 84 2.04 9.41 10.68
CA PHE A 84 0.71 8.92 10.97
C PHE A 84 -0.37 9.94 10.61
N LYS A 85 -0.15 11.23 10.92
CA LYS A 85 -1.04 12.34 10.53
C LYS A 85 -1.15 12.47 9.01
N ALA A 86 -0.02 12.38 8.30
CA ALA A 86 0.00 12.41 6.85
C ALA A 86 -0.76 11.22 6.25
N TYR A 87 -0.59 10.03 6.82
CA TYR A 87 -1.30 8.85 6.37
C TYR A 87 -2.81 8.90 6.65
N GLU A 88 -3.21 9.41 7.81
CA GLU A 88 -4.62 9.62 8.17
C GLU A 88 -5.29 10.63 7.22
N ASP A 89 -4.60 11.74 6.90
CA ASP A 89 -5.08 12.70 5.91
C ASP A 89 -5.25 12.06 4.53
N GLU A 90 -4.29 11.23 4.08
CA GLU A 90 -4.37 10.52 2.81
C GLU A 90 -5.56 9.56 2.74
N LEU A 91 -5.96 8.94 3.86
CA LEU A 91 -7.14 8.07 3.92
C LEU A 91 -8.45 8.86 3.74
N VAL A 92 -8.48 10.12 4.17
CA VAL A 92 -9.64 11.01 4.03
C VAL A 92 -9.64 11.71 2.67
N HIS A 93 -8.45 12.09 2.19
CA HIS A 93 -8.21 12.84 0.97
C HIS A 93 -7.30 12.03 0.02
N PRO A 94 -7.80 10.93 -0.56
CA PRO A 94 -6.99 10.07 -1.42
C PRO A 94 -6.56 10.85 -2.67
N HIS A 95 -5.25 10.93 -2.88
CA HIS A 95 -4.70 11.44 -4.12
C HIS A 95 -4.67 10.33 -5.17
N PRO A 96 -4.89 10.65 -6.45
CA PRO A 96 -4.69 9.68 -7.51
C PRO A 96 -3.25 9.14 -7.47
N PRO A 97 -3.00 7.93 -7.98
CA PRO A 97 -1.68 7.30 -8.00
C PRO A 97 -0.76 8.00 -9.01
N ASP A 98 -0.54 9.28 -8.83
CA ASP A 98 0.34 10.12 -9.60
C ASP A 98 1.73 9.80 -9.06
N GLY A 99 2.56 9.17 -9.89
CA GLY A 99 3.86 8.58 -9.57
C GLY A 99 4.57 9.13 -8.34
N SER A 100 5.00 8.20 -7.48
CA SER A 100 5.81 8.40 -6.26
C SER A 100 6.51 9.77 -6.19
N HIS A 101 6.04 10.64 -5.31
CA HIS A 101 6.75 11.88 -5.02
C HIS A 101 8.14 11.56 -4.44
N ARG A 102 9.13 12.41 -4.68
CA ARG A 102 10.48 12.20 -4.12
C ARG A 102 10.40 12.18 -2.60
N GLY A 103 10.90 11.11 -1.99
CA GLY A 103 10.85 10.90 -0.54
C GLY A 103 9.64 10.10 -0.06
N GLN A 104 8.64 9.83 -0.91
CA GLN A 104 7.51 9.01 -0.52
C GLN A 104 7.92 7.53 -0.39
N THR A 105 7.44 6.86 0.65
CA THR A 105 7.45 5.40 0.73
C THR A 105 6.04 4.86 0.66
N THR A 106 5.85 3.68 0.07
CA THR A 106 4.54 3.04 0.00
C THR A 106 4.67 1.53 0.19
N CYS A 107 3.77 0.98 0.99
CA CYS A 107 3.56 -0.46 1.13
C CYS A 107 2.18 -0.80 0.58
N ARG A 108 2.12 -1.75 -0.35
CA ARG A 108 0.90 -2.16 -1.04
C ARG A 108 0.87 -3.66 -1.27
N LEU A 109 -0.32 -4.23 -1.21
CA LEU A 109 -0.59 -5.55 -1.78
C LEU A 109 -1.13 -5.35 -3.19
N LEU A 110 -0.53 -6.06 -4.14
CA LEU A 110 -1.02 -6.12 -5.52
C LEU A 110 -1.54 -7.54 -5.76
N GLU A 111 -2.82 -7.64 -6.08
CA GLU A 111 -3.47 -8.87 -6.50
C GLU A 111 -3.66 -8.79 -8.02
N MET A 112 -3.00 -9.68 -8.75
CA MET A 112 -3.11 -9.73 -10.21
C MET A 112 -4.15 -10.77 -10.62
N ALA A 113 -5.13 -10.36 -11.42
CA ALA A 113 -6.09 -11.30 -11.98
C ALA A 113 -5.40 -12.34 -12.88
N PRO A 114 -5.91 -13.59 -12.97
CA PRO A 114 -5.24 -14.66 -13.72
C PRO A 114 -4.92 -14.30 -15.18
N GLY A 115 -3.63 -14.23 -15.50
CA GLY A 115 -3.10 -13.84 -16.81
C GLY A 115 -3.49 -12.43 -17.26
N ASP A 116 -3.72 -11.54 -16.31
CA ASP A 116 -3.62 -10.10 -16.49
C ASP A 116 -2.14 -9.69 -16.51
N ALA A 117 -1.84 -8.55 -17.11
CA ALA A 117 -0.49 -8.00 -17.18
C ALA A 117 -0.50 -6.51 -16.81
N ALA A 118 0.44 -6.08 -15.97
CA ALA A 118 0.62 -4.67 -15.71
C ALA A 118 1.31 -4.00 -16.92
N PRO A 119 0.96 -2.74 -17.27
CA PRO A 119 1.69 -2.01 -18.30
C PRO A 119 3.19 -1.93 -17.95
N MET A 120 4.04 -2.16 -18.95
CA MET A 120 5.47 -1.90 -18.81
C MET A 120 5.69 -0.42 -18.50
N HIS A 121 6.32 -0.14 -17.36
CA HIS A 121 6.63 1.22 -16.93
C HIS A 121 7.93 1.25 -16.14
N ARG A 122 8.46 2.46 -15.94
CA ARG A 122 9.63 2.71 -15.11
C ARG A 122 9.29 3.78 -14.08
N THR A 123 9.62 3.51 -12.83
CA THR A 123 9.53 4.44 -11.71
C THR A 123 10.94 4.88 -11.27
N ILE A 124 11.03 5.99 -10.53
CA ILE A 124 12.25 6.40 -9.83
C ILE A 124 12.10 5.99 -8.36
N THR A 125 11.95 4.68 -8.14
CA THR A 125 11.78 4.04 -6.83
C THR A 125 12.72 2.85 -6.71
N PHE A 126 12.92 2.39 -5.49
CA PHE A 126 13.56 1.11 -5.22
C PHE A 126 12.52 0.24 -4.51
N ASP A 127 12.01 -0.75 -5.23
CA ASP A 127 10.86 -1.55 -4.79
C ASP A 127 11.32 -2.94 -4.33
N TYR A 128 10.78 -3.39 -3.19
CA TYR A 128 10.90 -4.76 -2.73
C TYR A 128 9.61 -5.50 -3.05
N GLY A 129 9.69 -6.53 -3.89
CA GLY A 129 8.57 -7.40 -4.23
C GLY A 129 8.64 -8.71 -3.44
N VAL A 130 7.53 -9.11 -2.82
CA VAL A 130 7.38 -10.41 -2.15
C VAL A 130 6.10 -11.05 -2.67
N VAL A 131 6.21 -12.29 -3.15
CA VAL A 131 5.06 -13.10 -3.56
C VAL A 131 4.50 -13.79 -2.32
N ILE A 132 3.25 -13.47 -1.97
CA ILE A 132 2.58 -14.02 -0.77
C ILE A 132 1.81 -15.30 -1.10
N ASP A 133 1.22 -15.37 -2.30
CA ASP A 133 0.45 -16.52 -2.78
C ASP A 133 0.52 -16.56 -4.32
N GLY A 134 0.57 -17.76 -4.89
CA GLY A 134 0.62 -17.99 -6.33
C GLY A 134 2.00 -17.76 -6.97
N LYS A 135 1.98 -17.36 -8.25
CA LYS A 135 3.19 -17.17 -9.08
C LYS A 135 3.03 -15.92 -9.94
N VAL A 136 4.12 -15.17 -10.10
CA VAL A 136 4.18 -14.01 -10.98
C VAL A 136 5.42 -14.06 -11.86
N GLU A 137 5.27 -13.64 -13.11
CA GLU A 137 6.35 -13.49 -14.07
C GLU A 137 6.71 -12.01 -14.19
N TRP A 138 8.00 -11.70 -14.17
CA TRP A 138 8.54 -10.35 -14.31
C TRP A 138 9.15 -10.22 -15.70
N GLU A 139 8.49 -9.43 -16.55
CA GLU A 139 9.03 -9.04 -17.85
C GLU A 139 9.90 -7.78 -17.66
N LEU A 140 11.19 -7.90 -17.94
CA LEU A 140 12.16 -6.81 -17.87
C LEU A 140 12.73 -6.54 -19.27
N LEU A 141 13.22 -5.32 -19.50
CA LEU A 141 13.86 -4.96 -20.78
C LEU A 141 15.04 -5.89 -21.06
N GLY A 142 14.85 -6.83 -21.99
CA GLY A 142 15.87 -7.77 -22.45
C GLY A 142 15.97 -9.09 -21.66
N ARG A 143 15.05 -9.40 -20.72
CA ARG A 143 15.00 -10.70 -20.02
C ARG A 143 13.65 -10.96 -19.34
N ASP A 144 13.21 -12.23 -19.36
CA ASP A 144 12.09 -12.73 -18.55
C ASP A 144 12.61 -13.48 -17.32
N GLU A 145 12.06 -13.20 -16.13
CA GLU A 145 12.38 -13.89 -14.88
C GLU A 145 11.09 -14.34 -14.15
N SER A 146 11.07 -15.53 -13.54
CA SER A 146 9.92 -16.06 -12.81
C SER A 146 10.20 -16.15 -11.30
N LEU A 147 9.27 -15.66 -10.46
CA LEU A 147 9.33 -15.78 -9.00
C LEU A 147 8.18 -16.65 -8.49
N GLU A 148 8.48 -17.50 -7.50
CA GLU A 148 7.51 -18.40 -6.85
C GLU A 148 7.44 -18.09 -5.34
N GLU A 149 6.36 -18.50 -4.68
CA GLU A 149 6.16 -18.36 -3.23
C GLU A 149 7.31 -18.99 -2.42
N GLY A 150 7.64 -18.39 -1.27
CA GLY A 150 8.67 -18.87 -0.33
C GLY A 150 8.27 -18.71 1.12
#